data_AF-A0A960UBC0-F1
#
_entry.id   AF-A0A960UBC0-F1
#
_cell.length_a   1.000
_cell.length_b   1.000
_cell.length_c   1.000
_cell.angle_alpha   90.00
_cell.angle_beta   90.00
_cell.angle_gamma   90.00
#
_symmetry.space_group_name_H-M   'P 1'
#
loop_
_entity.id
_entity.type
_entity.pdbx_description
1 polymer ?
#
loop_
_entity_poly.entity_id
_entity_poly.type
_entity_poly.pdbx_seq_one_letter_code
_entity_poly.pdbx_strand_id
1 'polypeptide(L)'
;MDRTAADKALQASAKLVDEVTGALAQKFSENGKVSVPKMDTNQYVCYQLAWLTAEQQVAESFVNYAWNDSLGTSELEKKMAIAFAGETVAHIRSELSSKPKEFGLTSARVREALFSDEMDEFIQ
;
A
#
# COMPACT_ATOMS: atom_id res chain seq x y z
N MET A 1 -4.28 4.41 -19.73
CA MET A 1 -3.57 4.81 -18.51
C MET A 1 -2.13 4.38 -18.64
N ASP A 2 -1.20 5.21 -18.15
CA ASP A 2 0.23 5.05 -18.37
C ASP A 2 0.88 4.38 -17.14
N ARG A 3 1.91 3.54 -17.39
CA ARG A 3 2.74 2.92 -16.35
C ARG A 3 3.25 3.95 -15.34
N THR A 4 3.62 5.14 -15.81
CA THR A 4 4.08 6.24 -14.96
C THR A 4 3.09 6.60 -13.85
N ALA A 5 1.79 6.63 -14.14
CA ALA A 5 0.76 6.94 -13.15
C ALA A 5 0.63 5.82 -12.11
N ALA A 6 0.67 4.56 -12.57
CA ALA A 6 0.66 3.40 -11.69
C ALA A 6 1.89 3.37 -10.76
N ASP A 7 3.09 3.57 -11.32
CA ASP A 7 4.33 3.59 -10.55
C ASP A 7 4.33 4.68 -9.49
N LYS A 8 3.84 5.89 -9.81
CA LYS A 8 3.71 6.98 -8.82
C LYS A 8 2.73 6.64 -7.70
N ALA A 9 1.55 6.14 -8.06
CA ALA A 9 0.51 5.81 -7.08
C ALA A 9 0.97 4.68 -6.15
N LEU A 10 1.56 3.62 -6.71
CA LEU A 10 2.14 2.52 -5.97
C LEU A 10 3.32 2.96 -5.11
N GLN A 11 4.17 3.86 -5.58
CA GLN A 11 5.26 4.41 -4.77
C GLN A 11 4.74 5.19 -3.56
N ALA A 12 3.68 5.97 -3.74
CA ALA A 12 3.07 6.73 -2.65
C ALA A 12 2.43 5.81 -1.59
N SER A 13 1.71 4.76 -2.00
CA SER A 13 1.14 3.77 -1.09
C SER A 13 2.21 2.93 -0.40
N ALA A 14 3.22 2.44 -1.13
CA ALA A 14 4.34 1.68 -0.58
C ALA A 14 5.05 2.47 0.53
N LYS A 15 5.37 3.75 0.27
CA LYS A 15 6.01 4.61 1.26
C LYS A 15 5.16 4.75 2.53
N LEU A 16 3.83 4.87 2.38
CA LEU A 16 2.95 4.97 3.56
C LEU A 16 2.86 3.64 4.31
N VAL A 17 2.85 2.50 3.62
CA VAL A 17 2.91 1.15 4.23
C VAL A 17 4.23 0.94 5.00
N ASP A 18 5.35 1.42 4.47
CA ASP A 18 6.64 1.42 5.18
C ASP A 18 6.61 2.31 6.44
N GLU A 19 6.00 3.49 6.36
CA GLU A 19 5.79 4.37 7.51
C GLU A 19 4.95 3.68 8.60
N VAL A 20 3.87 2.98 8.22
CA VAL A 20 3.04 2.17 9.14
C VAL A 20 3.87 1.05 9.77
N THR A 21 4.68 0.35 8.98
CA THR A 21 5.57 -0.72 9.47
C THR A 21 6.51 -0.18 10.56
N GLY A 22 7.15 0.96 10.30
CA GLY A 22 8.02 1.61 11.27
C GLY A 22 7.27 2.04 12.54
N ALA A 23 6.09 2.65 12.39
CA ALA A 23 5.29 3.11 13.52
C ALA A 23 4.80 1.95 14.40
N LEU A 24 4.34 0.85 13.79
CA LEU A 24 3.92 -0.35 14.53
C LEU A 24 5.10 -1.05 15.20
N ALA A 25 6.25 -1.16 14.53
CA ALA A 25 7.45 -1.73 15.12
C ALA A 25 7.89 -0.94 16.39
N GLN A 26 7.82 0.39 16.35
CA GLN A 26 8.07 1.24 17.52
C GLN A 26 7.01 1.05 18.60
N LYS A 27 5.73 1.05 18.24
CA LYS A 27 4.59 0.86 19.16
C LYS A 27 4.67 -0.47 19.91
N PHE A 28 5.12 -1.53 19.24
CA PHE A 28 5.24 -2.87 19.79
C PHE A 28 6.62 -3.16 20.38
N SER A 29 7.55 -2.21 20.34
CA SER A 29 8.88 -2.38 20.91
C SER A 29 8.82 -2.48 22.44
N GLU A 30 9.65 -3.36 22.99
CA GLU A 30 9.91 -3.55 24.40
C GLU A 30 11.36 -4.01 24.56
N ASN A 31 12.16 -3.27 25.31
CA ASN A 31 13.60 -3.52 25.47
C ASN A 31 14.38 -3.66 24.15
N GLY A 32 14.01 -2.86 23.14
CA GLY A 32 14.66 -2.84 21.83
C GLY A 32 14.30 -4.00 20.90
N LYS A 33 13.31 -4.83 21.26
CA LYS A 33 12.77 -5.91 20.44
C LYS A 33 11.26 -5.77 20.29
N VAL A 34 10.71 -6.29 19.20
CA VAL A 34 9.26 -6.35 19.03
C VAL A 34 8.66 -7.36 20.01
N SER A 35 7.64 -6.95 20.77
CA SER A 35 6.97 -7.73 21.80
C SER A 35 5.77 -8.47 21.22
N VAL A 36 5.86 -9.81 21.16
CA VAL A 36 4.77 -10.68 20.66
C VAL A 36 3.45 -10.44 21.41
N PRO A 37 3.41 -10.35 22.76
CA PRO A 37 2.16 -10.05 23.47
C PRO A 37 1.52 -8.72 23.07
N LYS A 38 2.33 -7.68 22.78
CA LYS A 38 1.80 -6.40 22.27
C LYS A 38 1.26 -6.55 20.85
N MET A 39 1.93 -7.34 19.99
CA MET A 39 1.43 -7.66 18.65
C MET A 39 0.10 -8.41 18.71
N ASP A 40 -0.04 -9.41 19.59
CA ASP A 40 -1.26 -10.21 19.75
C ASP A 40 -2.43 -9.34 20.23
N THR A 41 -2.17 -8.44 21.18
CA THR A 41 -3.17 -7.46 21.66
C THR A 41 -3.62 -6.51 20.54
N ASN A 42 -2.77 -6.31 19.53
CA ASN A 42 -3.02 -5.46 18.37
C ASN A 42 -3.11 -6.30 17.07
N GLN A 43 -3.56 -7.56 17.15
CA GLN A 43 -3.50 -8.51 16.04
C GLN A 43 -4.14 -8.00 14.74
N TYR A 44 -5.19 -7.18 14.84
CA TYR A 44 -5.89 -6.61 13.69
C TYR A 44 -4.95 -5.79 12.80
N VAL A 45 -4.21 -4.84 13.37
CA VAL A 45 -3.31 -3.98 12.57
C VAL A 45 -2.11 -4.75 12.03
N CYS A 46 -1.67 -5.80 12.74
CA CYS A 46 -0.62 -6.69 12.26
C CYS A 46 -1.10 -7.50 11.04
N TYR A 47 -2.31 -8.06 11.11
CA TYR A 47 -2.94 -8.77 9.99
C TYR A 47 -3.13 -7.85 8.79
N GLN A 48 -3.71 -6.66 9.02
CA GLN A 48 -3.94 -5.69 7.95
C GLN A 48 -2.63 -5.24 7.32
N LEU A 49 -1.59 -4.94 8.11
CA LEU A 49 -0.30 -4.59 7.56
C LEU A 49 0.27 -5.70 6.65
N ALA A 50 0.19 -6.96 7.08
CA ALA A 50 0.63 -8.09 6.26
C ALA A 50 -0.16 -8.19 4.95
N TRP A 51 -1.48 -8.01 5.01
CA TRP A 51 -2.35 -8.05 3.83
C TRP A 51 -2.04 -6.92 2.84
N LEU A 52 -2.01 -5.67 3.32
CA LEU A 52 -1.72 -4.49 2.49
C LEU A 52 -0.32 -4.56 1.88
N THR A 53 0.66 -5.07 2.62
CA THR A 53 2.03 -5.28 2.10
C THR A 53 2.04 -6.32 0.98
N ALA A 54 1.30 -7.42 1.13
CA ALA A 54 1.21 -8.44 0.10
C ALA A 54 0.52 -7.92 -1.16
N GLU A 55 -0.61 -7.21 -1.03
CA GLU A 55 -1.31 -6.61 -2.17
C GLU A 55 -0.43 -5.59 -2.90
N GLN A 56 0.26 -4.72 -2.16
CA GLN A 56 1.21 -3.76 -2.72
C GLN A 56 2.28 -4.45 -3.59
N GLN A 57 2.90 -5.51 -3.07
CA GLN A 57 3.94 -6.25 -3.80
C GLN A 57 3.40 -6.97 -5.03
N VAL A 58 2.17 -7.50 -4.95
CA VAL A 58 1.51 -8.13 -6.10
C VAL A 58 1.22 -7.09 -7.19
N ALA A 59 0.74 -5.90 -6.82
CA ALA A 59 0.46 -4.84 -7.78
C ALA A 59 1.72 -4.36 -8.49
N GLU A 60 2.80 -4.12 -7.75
CA GLU A 60 4.11 -3.78 -8.32
C GLU A 60 4.61 -4.89 -9.26
N SER A 61 4.43 -6.15 -8.87
CA SER A 61 4.82 -7.30 -9.70
C SER A 61 3.99 -7.39 -10.97
N PHE A 62 2.68 -7.10 -10.91
CA PHE A 62 1.79 -7.09 -12.07
C PHE A 62 2.17 -6.00 -13.06
N VAL A 63 2.47 -4.78 -12.58
CA VAL A 63 2.93 -3.68 -13.43
C VAL A 63 4.28 -4.03 -14.08
N ASN A 64 5.22 -4.57 -13.31
CA ASN A 64 6.51 -5.01 -13.85
C ASN A 64 6.37 -6.12 -14.89
N TYR A 65 5.51 -7.10 -14.62
CA TYR A 65 5.20 -8.20 -15.54
C TYR A 65 4.59 -7.67 -16.85
N ALA A 66 3.55 -6.84 -16.77
CA ALA A 66 2.76 -6.41 -17.94
C ALA A 66 3.54 -5.51 -18.93
N TRP A 67 4.64 -4.90 -18.49
CA TRP A 67 5.56 -4.13 -19.34
C TRP A 67 6.87 -4.85 -19.64
N ASN A 68 6.96 -6.15 -19.35
CA ASN A 68 8.10 -6.94 -19.75
C ASN A 68 7.85 -7.59 -21.12
N ASP A 69 8.32 -6.93 -22.18
CA ASP A 69 8.16 -7.37 -23.57
C ASP A 69 8.70 -8.80 -23.83
N SER A 70 9.66 -9.29 -23.02
CA SER A 70 10.19 -10.65 -23.19
C SER A 70 9.20 -11.76 -22.80
N LEU A 71 8.13 -11.42 -22.08
CA LEU A 71 7.13 -12.37 -21.57
C LEU A 71 5.91 -12.53 -22.50
N GLY A 72 5.92 -11.87 -23.67
CA GLY A 72 4.82 -11.96 -24.63
C GLY A 72 3.53 -11.27 -24.16
N THR A 73 3.65 -10.27 -23.30
CA THR A 73 2.53 -9.49 -22.76
C THR A 73 1.88 -8.62 -23.82
N SER A 74 0.57 -8.43 -23.71
CA SER A 74 -0.23 -7.62 -24.60
C SER A 74 -0.84 -6.41 -23.87
N GLU A 75 -1.66 -5.63 -24.58
CA GLU A 75 -2.43 -4.55 -23.98
C GLU A 75 -3.43 -5.04 -22.92
N LEU A 76 -3.82 -6.31 -22.94
CA LEU A 76 -4.70 -6.88 -21.92
C LEU A 76 -4.01 -6.92 -20.55
N GLU A 77 -2.78 -7.46 -20.49
CA GLU A 77 -2.00 -7.54 -19.27
C GLU A 77 -1.74 -6.16 -18.67
N LYS A 78 -1.45 -5.15 -19.52
CA LYS A 78 -1.26 -3.76 -19.09
C LYS A 78 -2.52 -3.17 -18.45
N LYS A 79 -3.69 -3.40 -19.06
CA LYS A 79 -4.98 -2.95 -18.50
C LYS A 79 -5.30 -3.66 -17.18
N MET A 80 -5.07 -4.96 -17.09
CA MET A 80 -5.27 -5.72 -15.85
C MET A 80 -4.33 -5.25 -14.74
N ALA A 81 -3.06 -5.00 -15.06
CA ALA A 81 -2.08 -4.50 -14.10
C ALA A 81 -2.46 -3.11 -13.57
N ILE A 82 -2.91 -2.20 -14.46
CA ILE A 82 -3.38 -0.88 -14.05
C ILE A 82 -4.62 -0.98 -13.16
N ALA A 83 -5.62 -1.77 -13.56
CA ALA A 83 -6.83 -1.95 -12.78
C ALA A 83 -6.52 -2.50 -11.37
N PHE A 84 -5.67 -3.54 -11.30
CA PHE A 84 -5.25 -4.11 -10.03
C PHE A 84 -4.45 -3.13 -9.16
N ALA A 85 -3.57 -2.33 -9.76
CA ALA A 85 -2.85 -1.28 -9.05
C ALA A 85 -3.81 -0.21 -8.50
N GLY A 86 -4.80 0.21 -9.29
CA GLY A 86 -5.84 1.15 -8.85
C GLY A 86 -6.63 0.61 -7.66
N GLU A 87 -7.13 -0.63 -7.74
CA GLU A 87 -7.85 -1.30 -6.66
C GLU A 87 -7.00 -1.46 -5.39
N THR A 88 -5.72 -1.83 -5.55
CA THR A 88 -4.77 -1.97 -4.44
C THR A 88 -4.57 -0.65 -3.71
N VAL A 89 -4.29 0.43 -4.44
CA VAL A 89 -4.08 1.75 -3.83
C VAL A 89 -5.38 2.29 -3.21
N ALA A 90 -6.53 2.04 -3.84
CA ALA A 90 -7.84 2.36 -3.27
C ALA A 90 -8.09 1.66 -1.93
N HIS A 91 -7.75 0.36 -1.86
CA HIS A 91 -7.92 -0.42 -0.65
C HIS A 91 -6.99 0.06 0.47
N ILE A 92 -5.70 0.26 0.18
CA ILE A 92 -4.72 0.83 1.13
C ILE A 92 -5.20 2.18 1.66
N ARG A 93 -5.66 3.07 0.77
CA ARG A 93 -6.22 4.38 1.15
C ARG A 93 -7.42 4.23 2.07
N SER A 94 -8.36 3.37 1.72
CA SER A 94 -9.59 3.13 2.50
C SER A 94 -9.25 2.64 3.91
N GLU A 95 -8.43 1.59 4.02
CA GLU A 95 -8.07 0.98 5.30
C GLU A 95 -7.32 1.97 6.21
N LEU A 96 -6.27 2.61 5.70
CA LEU A 96 -5.45 3.54 6.50
C LEU A 96 -6.19 4.84 6.86
N SER A 97 -7.10 5.31 6.01
CA SER A 97 -7.89 6.51 6.30
C SER A 97 -9.04 6.27 7.28
N SER A 98 -9.54 5.03 7.36
CA SER A 98 -10.61 4.66 8.30
C SER A 98 -10.17 4.78 9.76
N LYS A 99 -8.93 4.37 10.07
CA LYS A 99 -8.39 4.29 11.44
C LYS A 99 -6.90 4.64 11.53
N PRO A 100 -6.48 5.84 11.10
CA PRO A 100 -5.05 6.18 10.96
C PRO A 100 -4.27 6.04 12.27
N LYS A 101 -4.89 6.37 13.41
CA LYS A 101 -4.26 6.26 14.72
C LYS A 101 -3.91 4.83 15.12
N GLU A 102 -4.68 3.83 14.69
CA GLU A 102 -4.40 2.43 15.00
C GLU A 102 -3.09 1.97 14.32
N PHE A 103 -2.85 2.48 13.12
CA PHE A 103 -1.65 2.29 12.30
C PHE A 103 -0.49 3.26 12.63
N GLY A 104 -0.63 4.10 13.67
CA GLY A 104 0.42 5.04 14.07
C GLY A 104 0.55 6.27 13.16
N LEU A 105 -0.47 6.56 12.34
CA LEU A 105 -0.52 7.71 11.44
C LEU A 105 -1.44 8.82 11.97
N THR A 106 -1.30 10.01 11.39
CA THR A 106 -2.29 11.08 11.53
C THR A 106 -3.20 11.13 10.29
N SER A 107 -4.45 11.58 10.45
CA SER A 107 -5.35 11.78 9.31
C SER A 107 -4.79 12.76 8.28
N ALA A 108 -4.02 13.77 8.73
CA ALA A 108 -3.34 14.72 7.86
C ALA A 108 -2.27 14.03 6.99
N ARG A 109 -1.47 13.14 7.60
CA ARG A 109 -0.43 12.38 6.87
C ARG A 109 -1.03 11.45 5.81
N VAL A 110 -2.12 10.75 6.13
CA VAL A 110 -2.82 9.90 5.15
C VAL A 110 -3.37 10.74 3.99
N ARG A 111 -3.98 11.89 4.30
CA ARG A 111 -4.49 12.82 3.27
C ARG A 111 -3.39 13.33 2.35
N GLU A 112 -2.29 13.80 2.92
CA GLU A 112 -1.13 14.28 2.17
C GLU A 112 -0.57 13.20 1.25
N ALA A 113 -0.53 11.94 1.70
CA ALA A 113 0.04 10.84 0.93
C ALA A 113 -0.89 10.34 -0.20
N LEU A 114 -2.20 10.22 0.06
CA LEU A 114 -3.11 9.42 -0.78
C LEU A 114 -4.37 10.15 -1.28
N PHE A 115 -4.50 11.46 -1.07
CA PHE A 115 -5.68 12.25 -1.47
C PHE A 115 -5.29 13.49 -2.30
N SER A 116 -4.41 13.30 -3.28
CA SER A 116 -4.16 14.28 -4.34
C SER A 116 -5.09 14.06 -5.53
N ASP A 117 -5.33 15.09 -6.33
CA ASP A 117 -6.13 14.98 -7.55
C ASP A 117 -5.56 13.92 -8.51
N GLU A 118 -4.23 13.84 -8.66
CA GLU A 118 -3.55 12.81 -9.47
C GLU A 118 -3.82 11.40 -8.93
N MET A 119 -3.90 11.22 -7.61
CA MET A 119 -4.22 9.94 -6.98
C MET A 119 -5.70 9.58 -7.19
N ASP A 120 -6.61 10.56 -7.07
CA ASP A 120 -8.03 10.37 -7.32
C ASP A 120 -8.30 9.99 -8.78
N GLU A 121 -7.61 10.63 -9.74
CA GLU A 121 -7.69 10.29 -11.17
C GLU A 121 -7.16 8.90 -11.49
N PHE A 122 -6.16 8.41 -10.74
CA PHE A 122 -5.61 7.07 -10.97
C PHE A 122 -6.55 5.95 -10.46
N ILE A 123 -7.25 6.20 -9.35
CA ILE A 123 -8.09 5.21 -8.67
C ILE A 123 -9.50 5.10 -9.30
N GLN A 124 -9.97 6.14 -10.01
CA GLN A 124 -11.30 6.21 -10.64
C GLN A 124 -11.31 5.69 -12.08
#